data_AF-A0A7C3CVY9-F1
#
_entry.id   AF-A0A7C3CVY9-F1
#
_cell.length_a   1.000
_cell.length_b   1.000
_cell.length_c   1.000
_cell.angle_alpha   90.00
_cell.angle_beta   90.00
_cell.angle_gamma   90.00
#
_symmetry.space_group_name_H-M   'P 1'
#
loop_
_entity.id
_entity.type
_entity.pdbx_description
1 polymer ?
#
loop_
_entity_poly.entity_id
_entity_poly.type
_entity_poly.pdbx_seq_one_letter_code
_entity_poly.pdbx_strand_id
1 'polypeptide(L)'
;MPNLQTQDAYIMTIFETQFHNDSSKFFDAVKNLFKTENKAQQQEYNLLKAYQEGDLSIGQIAKILDVDKLEVMALLEKYNIPFITVDEEYLNQEFNAFNS
;
A
#
# COMPACT_ATOMS: atom_id res chain seq x y z
N MET A 1 -26.30 -21.68 -10.44
CA MET A 1 -25.87 -20.28 -10.32
C MET A 1 -25.46 -20.06 -8.88
N PRO A 2 -24.29 -19.48 -8.57
CA PRO A 2 -23.90 -19.28 -7.17
C PRO A 2 -24.82 -18.20 -6.56
N ASN A 3 -25.58 -18.59 -5.53
CA ASN A 3 -26.47 -17.72 -4.78
C ASN A 3 -25.63 -16.98 -3.72
N LEU A 4 -25.17 -15.77 -4.06
CA LEU A 4 -24.48 -14.88 -3.13
C LEU A 4 -25.51 -14.17 -2.24
N GLN A 5 -26.09 -14.89 -1.29
CA GLN A 5 -26.93 -14.31 -0.22
C GLN A 5 -26.06 -13.90 0.97
N THR A 6 -25.34 -12.81 0.81
CA THR A 6 -24.91 -11.97 1.93
C THR A 6 -25.49 -10.59 1.66
N GLN A 7 -26.76 -10.39 2.02
CA GLN A 7 -27.36 -9.05 2.05
C GLN A 7 -26.83 -8.35 3.30
N ASP A 8 -25.67 -7.73 3.17
CA ASP A 8 -25.20 -6.78 4.16
C ASP A 8 -26.13 -5.55 4.13
N ALA A 9 -26.85 -5.31 5.22
CA ALA A 9 -27.82 -4.23 5.34
C ALA A 9 -27.19 -2.85 5.12
N TYR A 10 -25.89 -2.70 5.41
CA TYR A 10 -25.16 -1.47 5.16
C TYR A 10 -24.92 -1.25 3.66
N ILE A 11 -24.51 -2.31 2.94
CA ILE A 11 -24.32 -2.25 1.48
C ILE A 11 -25.64 -1.94 0.78
N MET A 12 -26.74 -2.54 1.24
CA MET A 12 -28.08 -2.27 0.71
C MET A 12 -28.48 -0.80 0.93
N THR A 13 -28.23 -0.28 2.13
CA THR A 13 -28.50 1.13 2.47
C THR A 13 -27.69 2.07 1.57
N ILE A 14 -26.42 1.78 1.32
CA ILE A 14 -25.59 2.59 0.40
C ILE A 14 -26.14 2.53 -1.03
N PHE A 15 -26.47 1.34 -1.51
CA PHE A 15 -27.03 1.13 -2.85
C PHE A 15 -28.33 1.92 -3.06
N GLU A 16 -29.19 1.95 -2.06
CA GLU A 16 -30.47 2.67 -2.09
C GLU A 16 -30.28 4.19 -1.93
N THR A 17 -29.49 4.63 -0.96
CA THR A 17 -29.41 6.05 -0.56
C THR A 17 -28.42 6.87 -1.38
N GLN A 18 -27.26 6.32 -1.69
CA GLN A 18 -26.18 7.03 -2.39
C GLN A 18 -26.20 6.76 -3.90
N PHE A 19 -26.62 5.55 -4.30
CA PHE A 19 -26.66 5.15 -5.70
C PHE A 19 -28.08 5.10 -6.27
N HIS A 20 -29.12 5.35 -5.47
CA HIS A 20 -30.52 5.40 -5.92
C HIS A 20 -30.97 4.17 -6.71
N ASN A 21 -30.52 2.99 -6.30
CA ASN A 21 -30.76 1.71 -6.98
C ASN A 21 -30.18 1.63 -8.42
N ASP A 22 -29.25 2.52 -8.78
CA ASP A 22 -28.54 2.47 -10.06
C ASP A 22 -27.39 1.46 -9.99
N SER A 23 -27.70 0.22 -10.39
CA SER A 23 -26.74 -0.88 -10.41
C SER A 23 -25.49 -0.56 -11.24
N SER A 24 -25.60 0.17 -12.35
CA SER A 24 -24.45 0.48 -13.19
C SER A 24 -23.47 1.39 -12.46
N LYS A 25 -23.96 2.48 -11.87
CA LYS A 25 -23.12 3.41 -11.10
C LYS A 25 -22.51 2.77 -9.87
N PHE A 26 -23.26 1.93 -9.18
CA PHE A 26 -22.76 1.18 -8.03
C PHE A 26 -21.61 0.25 -8.43
N PHE A 27 -21.80 -0.57 -9.48
CA PHE A 27 -20.75 -1.47 -9.96
C PHE A 27 -19.54 -0.71 -10.49
N ASP A 28 -19.72 0.42 -11.17
CA ASP A 28 -18.61 1.22 -11.67
C ASP A 28 -17.83 1.89 -10.52
N ALA A 29 -18.51 2.35 -9.47
CA ALA A 29 -17.86 2.85 -8.26
C ALA A 29 -17.04 1.75 -7.56
N VAL A 30 -17.62 0.56 -7.39
CA VAL A 30 -16.92 -0.61 -6.82
C VAL A 30 -15.71 -1.00 -7.67
N LYS A 31 -15.86 -1.08 -9.00
CA LYS A 31 -14.73 -1.36 -9.91
C LYS A 31 -13.64 -0.29 -9.80
N ASN A 32 -14.02 0.98 -9.69
CA ASN A 32 -13.07 2.09 -9.58
C ASN A 32 -12.35 2.08 -8.22
N LEU A 33 -13.04 1.69 -7.15
CA LEU A 33 -12.43 1.47 -5.84
C LEU A 33 -11.34 0.40 -5.93
N PHE A 34 -11.68 -0.80 -6.43
CA PHE A 34 -10.70 -1.88 -6.60
C PHE A 34 -9.54 -1.49 -7.53
N LYS A 35 -9.80 -0.74 -8.61
CA LYS A 35 -8.73 -0.24 -9.48
C LYS A 35 -7.81 0.74 -8.76
N THR A 36 -8.37 1.62 -7.94
CA THR A 36 -7.60 2.62 -7.18
C THR A 36 -6.77 1.93 -6.10
N GLU A 37 -7.36 1.01 -5.35
CA GLU A 37 -6.67 0.20 -4.34
C GLU A 37 -5.54 -0.61 -4.97
N ASN A 38 -5.79 -1.26 -6.11
CA ASN A 38 -4.78 -2.07 -6.79
C ASN A 38 -3.63 -1.19 -7.33
N LYS A 39 -3.93 0.01 -7.82
CA LYS A 39 -2.89 0.99 -8.22
C LYS A 39 -2.07 1.46 -7.02
N ALA A 40 -2.71 1.77 -5.90
CA ALA A 40 -2.01 2.18 -4.68
C ALA A 40 -1.11 1.05 -4.15
N GLN A 41 -1.61 -0.19 -4.13
CA GLN A 41 -0.83 -1.38 -3.77
C GLN A 41 0.35 -1.62 -4.71
N GLN A 42 0.19 -1.38 -6.02
CA GLN A 42 1.30 -1.47 -6.97
C GLN A 42 2.35 -0.38 -6.73
N GLN A 43 1.93 0.86 -6.42
CA GLN A 43 2.85 1.94 -6.10
C GLN A 43 3.61 1.65 -4.79
N GLU A 44 2.91 1.20 -3.75
CA GLU A 44 3.49 0.73 -2.49
C GLU A 44 4.54 -0.36 -2.76
N TYR A 45 4.18 -1.40 -3.51
CA TYR A 45 5.09 -2.49 -3.85
C TYR A 45 6.32 -2.01 -4.64
N ASN A 46 6.15 -1.13 -5.62
CA ASN A 46 7.25 -0.61 -6.43
C ASN A 46 8.24 0.21 -5.60
N LEU A 47 7.74 1.01 -4.64
CA LEU A 47 8.60 1.75 -3.72
C LEU A 47 9.42 0.81 -2.83
N LEU A 48 8.80 -0.26 -2.32
CA LEU A 48 9.49 -1.27 -1.52
C LEU A 48 10.49 -2.09 -2.35
N LYS A 49 10.22 -2.29 -3.64
CA LYS A 49 11.18 -2.89 -4.58
C LYS A 49 12.40 -2.02 -4.83
N ALA A 50 12.21 -0.71 -4.97
CA ALA A 50 13.31 0.25 -5.05
C ALA A 50 14.17 0.25 -3.77
N TYR A 51 13.60 -0.08 -2.60
CA TYR A 51 14.42 -0.40 -1.43
C TYR A 51 15.29 -1.62 -1.67
N GLN A 52 14.74 -2.74 -2.13
CA GLN A 52 15.54 -3.95 -2.39
C GLN A 52 16.70 -3.72 -3.37
N GLU A 53 16.53 -2.80 -4.32
CA GLU A 53 17.55 -2.42 -5.32
C GLU A 53 18.60 -1.45 -4.77
N GLY A 54 18.39 -0.90 -3.57
CA GLY A 54 19.28 0.09 -2.93
C GLY A 54 19.03 1.53 -3.37
N ASP A 55 18.02 1.76 -4.21
CA ASP A 55 17.68 3.08 -4.77
C ASP A 55 16.99 3.99 -3.75
N LEU A 56 16.24 3.41 -2.81
CA LEU A 56 15.54 4.14 -1.75
C LEU A 56 15.83 3.54 -0.37
N SER A 57 16.10 4.40 0.62
CA SER A 57 16.16 3.98 2.02
C SER A 57 14.77 3.87 2.65
N ILE A 58 14.66 3.11 3.75
CA ILE A 58 13.42 3.02 4.55
C ILE A 58 12.91 4.41 4.95
N GLY A 59 13.83 5.34 5.27
CA GLY A 59 13.47 6.71 5.63
C GLY A 59 12.91 7.53 4.47
N GLN A 60 13.37 7.29 3.24
CA GLN A 60 12.82 7.94 2.05
C GLN A 60 11.44 7.38 1.71
N ILE A 61 11.25 6.06 1.81
CA ILE A 61 9.94 5.43 1.60
C ILE A 61 8.92 5.91 2.62
N ALA A 62 9.30 5.99 3.90
CA ALA A 62 8.46 6.50 4.97
C ALA A 62 7.94 7.92 4.66
N LYS A 63 8.82 8.81 4.16
CA LYS A 63 8.44 10.16 3.73
C LYS A 63 7.52 10.18 2.52
N ILE A 64 7.71 9.29 1.54
CA ILE A 64 6.89 9.24 0.32
C ILE A 64 5.48 8.73 0.64
N LEU A 65 5.38 7.74 1.53
CA LEU A 65 4.12 7.11 1.93
C LEU A 65 3.42 7.85 3.08
N ASP A 66 4.07 8.84 3.69
CA ASP A 66 3.59 9.57 4.88
C ASP A 66 3.24 8.64 6.06
N VAL A 67 4.14 7.68 6.30
CA VAL A 67 4.04 6.65 7.34
C VAL A 67 5.31 6.62 8.17
N ASP A 68 5.28 5.96 9.32
CA ASP A 68 6.48 5.80 10.12
C ASP A 68 7.41 4.71 9.56
N LYS A 69 8.66 4.66 10.04
CA LYS A 69 9.63 3.66 9.59
C LYS A 69 9.25 2.23 9.96
N LEU A 70 8.53 2.03 11.08
CA LEU A 70 8.11 0.70 11.54
C LEU A 70 7.00 0.15 10.63
N GLU A 71 6.09 1.01 10.18
CA GLU A 71 5.07 0.69 9.19
C GLU A 71 5.72 0.28 7.87
N VAL A 72 6.78 0.97 7.41
CA VAL A 72 7.56 0.52 6.24
C VAL A 72 8.18 -0.86 6.47
N MET A 73 8.70 -1.15 7.67
CA MET A 73 9.25 -2.48 7.98
C MET A 73 8.17 -3.57 7.95
N ALA A 74 6.98 -3.30 8.48
CA ALA A 74 5.84 -4.22 8.40
C ALA A 74 5.38 -4.44 6.94
N LEU A 75 5.45 -3.41 6.09
CA LEU A 75 5.17 -3.53 4.67
C LEU A 75 6.22 -4.39 3.94
N LEU A 76 7.51 -4.24 4.25
CA LEU A 76 8.56 -5.12 3.70
C LEU A 76 8.29 -6.59 4.05
N GLU A 77 7.91 -6.87 5.30
CA GLU A 77 7.53 -8.22 5.74
C GLU A 77 6.29 -8.74 5.01
N LYS A 78 5.22 -7.94 4.92
CA LYS A 78 3.98 -8.26 4.20
C LYS A 78 4.24 -8.70 2.75
N TYR A 79 5.22 -8.08 2.08
CA TYR A 79 5.58 -8.40 0.70
C TYR A 79 6.76 -9.37 0.56
N ASN A 80 7.26 -9.95 1.65
CA ASN A 80 8.45 -10.81 1.66
C ASN A 80 9.69 -10.16 1.01
N ILE A 81 9.88 -8.86 1.20
CA ILE A 81 11.06 -8.14 0.72
C ILE A 81 12.11 -8.17 1.83
N PRO A 82 13.28 -8.80 1.62
CA PRO A 82 14.28 -8.93 2.66
C PRO A 82 14.91 -7.57 2.96
N PHE A 83 15.29 -7.36 4.23
CA PHE A 83 16.16 -6.26 4.58
C PHE A 83 17.48 -6.39 3.83
N ILE A 84 17.92 -5.30 3.20
CA ILE A 84 19.24 -5.27 2.57
C ILE A 84 20.26 -5.43 3.69
N THR A 85 21.02 -6.52 3.64
CA THR A 85 22.26 -6.62 4.39
C THR A 85 23.25 -5.67 3.75
N VAL A 86 23.43 -4.50 4.35
CA VAL A 86 24.44 -3.53 3.96
C VAL A 86 25.76 -3.88 4.63
N ASP A 87 26.84 -3.88 3.85
CA ASP A 87 28.20 -4.07 4.36
C ASP A 87 28.56 -2.94 5.35
N GLU A 88 29.42 -3.25 6.34
CA GLU A 88 29.81 -2.33 7.43
C GLU A 88 30.27 -0.95 6.92
N GLU A 89 30.84 -0.89 5.73
CA GLU A 89 31.33 0.33 5.11
C GLU A 89 30.21 1.33 4.78
N TYR A 90 29.02 0.85 4.38
CA TYR A 90 27.86 1.70 4.11
C TYR A 90 27.22 2.23 5.40
N LEU A 91 27.14 1.40 6.45
CA LEU A 91 26.64 1.80 7.77
C LEU A 91 27.49 2.94 8.37
N ASN A 92 28.82 2.86 8.19
CA ASN A 92 29.73 3.90 8.65
C ASN A 92 29.55 5.23 7.91
N GLN A 93 29.18 5.21 6.62
CA GLN A 93 28.92 6.43 5.85
C GLN A 93 27.61 7.11 6.28
N GLU A 94 26.53 6.34 6.45
CA GLU A 94 25.23 6.85 6.93
C GLU A 94 25.31 7.42 8.36
N PHE A 95 26.05 6.75 9.28
CA PHE A 95 26.24 7.26 10.65
C PHE A 95 27.01 8.58 10.70
N ASN A 96 28.00 8.74 9.82
CA ASN A 96 28.78 9.98 9.75
C ASN A 96 27.98 11.13 9.11
N ALA A 97 27.07 10.82 8.17
CA ALA A 97 26.20 11.83 7.55
C ALA A 97 25.14 12.41 8.51
N PHE A 98 24.75 11.69 9.56
CA PHE A 98 23.84 12.19 10.60
C PHE A 98 24.51 13.03 11.69
N ASN A 99 25.84 12.94 11.82
CA ASN A 99 26.63 13.66 12.85
C ASN A 99 27.42 14.86 12.30
N SER A 100 27.20 15.21 11.03
CA SER A 100 27.78 16.37 10.33
C SER A 100 26.76 17.49 10.21
#